data_AF-J2L9V8-F1
#
_entry.id   AF-J2L9V8-F1
#
_cell.length_a   1.000
_cell.length_b   1.000
_cell.length_c   1.000
_cell.angle_alpha   90.00
_cell.angle_beta   90.00
_cell.angle_gamma   90.00
#
_symmetry.space_group_name_H-M   'P 1'
#
loop_
_entity.id
_entity.type
_entity.pdbx_description
1 polymer ?
#
loop_
_entity_poly.entity_id
_entity_poly.type
_entity_poly.pdbx_seq_one_letter_code
_entity_poly.pdbx_strand_id
1 'polypeptide(L)'
;MSAHSPADTEGRNSSLSPAERTRMIRALVDELIPGADGWPSASDAGVHGIVALRLFADWSEAETTALADLLGWQSGGLSSADAETRIGSVKAFETADRDLFDRIYTAATLAYYETPFVIEAIRHTGRPYSHRPHVTGYPMRPFDFARDMPGHQRGHYLNTNEVGPVDTSALDLDTAKTDQWGLER
;
A
#
# COMPACT_ATOMS: atom_id res chain seq x y z
N MET A 1 -26.01 40.52 -43.18
CA MET A 1 -25.09 40.96 -42.11
C MET A 1 -25.71 40.56 -40.79
N SER A 2 -25.29 39.43 -40.22
CA SER A 2 -25.66 39.01 -38.87
C SER A 2 -24.58 38.10 -38.28
N ALA A 3 -24.11 38.55 -37.12
CA ALA A 3 -23.52 37.82 -36.00
C ALA A 3 -22.37 36.83 -36.27
N HIS A 4 -21.16 37.38 -36.11
CA HIS A 4 -19.98 36.69 -35.61
C HIS A 4 -20.29 36.11 -34.22
N SER A 5 -20.39 34.78 -34.08
CA SER A 5 -20.35 34.14 -32.75
C SER A 5 -18.88 34.01 -32.33
N PRO A 6 -18.49 34.59 -31.18
CA PRO A 6 -17.14 34.42 -30.69
C PRO A 6 -16.94 33.00 -30.18
N ALA A 7 -15.73 32.51 -30.39
CA ALA A 7 -15.25 31.24 -29.92
C ALA A 7 -15.48 31.09 -28.40
N ASP A 8 -16.15 30.00 -28.02
CA ASP A 8 -16.06 29.41 -26.68
C ASP A 8 -14.63 28.90 -26.48
N THR A 9 -13.73 29.83 -26.16
CA THR A 9 -12.34 29.55 -25.73
C THR A 9 -12.20 30.09 -24.32
N GLU A 10 -12.80 29.43 -23.34
CA GLU A 10 -12.56 29.72 -21.93
C GLU A 10 -12.93 28.49 -21.06
N GLY A 11 -11.92 27.85 -20.46
CA GLY A 11 -12.08 27.17 -19.17
C GLY A 11 -12.47 25.67 -19.11
N ARG A 12 -11.88 24.78 -19.92
CA ARG A 12 -11.84 23.34 -19.56
C ARG A 12 -10.51 22.99 -18.89
N ASN A 13 -10.34 23.40 -17.64
CA ASN A 13 -9.55 22.59 -16.70
C ASN A 13 -10.37 21.33 -16.42
N SER A 14 -10.46 20.44 -17.40
CA SER A 14 -11.32 19.25 -17.32
C SER A 14 -10.72 18.30 -16.31
N SER A 15 -11.33 18.27 -15.13
CA SER A 15 -11.02 17.29 -14.12
C SER A 15 -11.29 15.87 -14.62
N LEU A 16 -10.50 14.93 -14.12
CA LEU A 16 -10.63 13.53 -14.48
C LEU A 16 -12.04 13.03 -14.17
N SER A 17 -12.70 12.46 -15.17
CA SER A 17 -13.96 11.76 -14.99
C SER A 17 -13.79 10.56 -14.04
N PRO A 18 -14.87 10.07 -13.39
CA PRO A 18 -14.78 8.89 -12.53
C PRO A 18 -14.14 7.67 -13.21
N ALA A 19 -14.45 7.45 -14.50
CA ALA A 19 -13.85 6.36 -15.28
C ALA A 19 -12.35 6.56 -15.53
N GLU A 20 -11.89 7.80 -15.73
CA GLU A 20 -10.46 8.11 -15.85
C GLU A 20 -9.72 7.93 -14.53
N ARG A 21 -10.31 8.37 -13.42
CA ARG A 21 -9.74 8.15 -12.08
C ARG A 21 -9.54 6.66 -11.80
N THR A 22 -10.56 5.84 -12.07
CA THR A 22 -10.46 4.39 -11.92
C THR A 22 -9.37 3.80 -12.81
N ARG A 23 -9.26 4.22 -14.08
CA ARG A 23 -8.20 3.74 -14.98
C ARG A 23 -6.80 4.15 -14.52
N MET A 24 -6.64 5.38 -14.05
CA MET A 24 -5.37 5.88 -13.52
C MET A 24 -4.94 5.08 -12.28
N ILE A 25 -5.82 4.90 -11.31
CA ILE A 25 -5.52 4.14 -10.08
C ILE A 25 -5.24 2.68 -10.42
N ARG A 26 -6.01 2.08 -11.35
CA ARG A 26 -5.76 0.72 -11.83
C ARG A 26 -4.36 0.58 -12.44
N ALA A 27 -4.00 1.49 -13.35
CA ALA A 27 -2.70 1.49 -14.00
C ALA A 27 -1.56 1.66 -12.98
N LEU A 28 -1.74 2.55 -12.00
CA LEU A 28 -0.74 2.79 -10.96
C LEU A 28 -0.49 1.53 -10.13
N VAL A 29 -1.54 0.88 -9.61
CA VAL A 29 -1.34 -0.30 -8.76
C VAL A 29 -0.79 -1.49 -9.55
N ASP A 30 -1.13 -1.65 -10.83
CA ASP A 30 -0.56 -2.68 -11.70
C ASP A 30 0.92 -2.41 -12.00
N GLU A 31 1.33 -1.15 -12.13
CA GLU A 31 2.75 -0.83 -12.33
C GLU A 31 3.57 -1.09 -11.04
N LEU A 32 2.96 -0.91 -9.87
CA LEU A 32 3.58 -1.27 -8.58
C LEU A 32 3.64 -2.78 -8.35
N ILE A 33 2.59 -3.52 -8.76
CA ILE A 33 2.45 -4.96 -8.56
C ILE A 33 1.83 -5.58 -9.83
N PRO A 34 2.65 -5.90 -10.85
CA PRO A 34 2.17 -6.36 -12.16
C PRO A 34 1.65 -7.79 -12.17
N GLY A 35 2.01 -8.60 -11.16
CA GLY A 35 1.75 -10.04 -11.14
C GLY A 35 2.72 -10.82 -12.03
N ALA A 36 2.98 -12.08 -11.67
CA ALA A 36 3.83 -13.01 -12.42
C ALA A 36 3.68 -14.44 -11.86
N ASP A 37 3.99 -15.47 -12.66
CA ASP A 37 4.16 -16.86 -12.18
C ASP A 37 3.01 -17.40 -11.28
N GLY A 38 1.77 -17.19 -11.71
CA GLY A 38 0.57 -17.63 -10.97
C GLY A 38 0.11 -16.67 -9.88
N TRP A 39 0.78 -15.52 -9.71
CA TRP A 39 0.32 -14.42 -8.88
C TRP A 39 -0.51 -13.43 -9.69
N PRO A 40 -1.69 -13.01 -9.21
CA PRO A 40 -2.51 -12.00 -9.89
C PRO A 40 -1.81 -10.64 -9.89
N SER A 41 -2.10 -9.78 -10.86
CA SER A 41 -1.74 -8.36 -10.72
C SER A 41 -2.51 -7.73 -9.56
N ALA A 42 -2.09 -6.55 -9.09
CA ALA A 42 -2.84 -5.84 -8.06
C ALA A 42 -4.28 -5.53 -8.49
N SER A 43 -4.50 -5.12 -9.73
CA SER A 43 -5.85 -4.80 -10.17
C SER A 43 -6.73 -6.03 -10.35
N ASP A 44 -6.17 -7.17 -10.79
CA ASP A 44 -6.89 -8.44 -10.87
C ASP A 44 -7.27 -8.98 -9.48
N ALA A 45 -6.46 -8.68 -8.46
CA ALA A 45 -6.78 -8.94 -7.06
C ALA A 45 -7.77 -7.93 -6.45
N GLY A 46 -8.13 -6.84 -7.15
CA GLY A 46 -9.07 -5.81 -6.70
C GLY A 46 -8.47 -4.68 -5.86
N VAL A 47 -7.13 -4.57 -5.80
CA VAL A 47 -6.42 -3.62 -4.92
C VAL A 47 -6.79 -2.16 -5.17
N HIS A 48 -6.97 -1.76 -6.43
CA HIS A 48 -7.32 -0.39 -6.82
C HIS A 48 -8.59 0.13 -6.11
N GLY A 49 -9.59 -0.72 -5.89
CA GLY A 49 -10.80 -0.35 -5.15
C GLY A 49 -10.54 -0.16 -3.65
N ILE A 50 -9.70 -1.02 -3.06
CA ILE A 50 -9.33 -0.93 -1.63
C ILE A 50 -8.49 0.33 -1.37
N VAL A 51 -7.51 0.61 -2.23
CA VAL A 51 -6.70 1.83 -2.15
C VAL A 51 -7.56 3.06 -2.32
N ALA A 52 -8.47 3.09 -3.30
CA ALA A 52 -9.39 4.21 -3.47
C ALA A 52 -10.25 4.45 -2.23
N LEU A 53 -10.75 3.38 -1.60
CA LEU A 53 -11.56 3.49 -0.39
C LEU A 53 -10.76 3.97 0.83
N ARG A 54 -9.51 3.53 1.00
CA ARG A 54 -8.71 3.83 2.20
C ARG A 54 -7.94 5.13 2.12
N LEU A 55 -7.48 5.49 0.94
CA LEU A 55 -6.55 6.61 0.75
C LEU A 55 -7.19 7.78 0.02
N PHE A 56 -8.03 7.52 -1.00
CA PHE A 56 -8.57 8.57 -1.87
C PHE A 56 -10.01 8.98 -1.54
N ALA A 57 -10.68 8.32 -0.60
CA ALA A 57 -12.07 8.62 -0.26
C ALA A 57 -12.27 10.07 0.21
N ASP A 58 -11.28 10.62 0.92
CA ASP A 58 -11.30 11.97 1.45
C ASP A 58 -10.55 12.98 0.57
N TRP A 59 -10.03 12.55 -0.58
CA TRP A 59 -9.27 13.43 -1.46
C TRP A 59 -10.18 14.39 -2.22
N SER A 60 -9.72 15.63 -2.30
CA SER A 60 -10.27 16.64 -3.18
C SER A 60 -9.95 16.36 -4.65
N GLU A 61 -10.68 17.06 -5.52
CA GLU A 61 -10.41 17.08 -6.96
C GLU A 61 -9.03 17.64 -7.30
N ALA A 62 -8.54 18.60 -6.51
CA ALA A 62 -7.21 19.18 -6.67
C ALA A 62 -6.12 18.15 -6.37
N GLU A 63 -6.25 17.38 -5.28
CA GLU A 63 -5.29 16.31 -4.94
C GLU A 63 -5.28 15.20 -5.98
N THR A 64 -6.45 14.82 -6.48
CA THR A 64 -6.56 13.83 -7.57
C THR A 64 -5.88 14.32 -8.85
N THR A 65 -6.04 15.60 -9.18
CA THR A 65 -5.42 16.22 -10.36
C THR A 65 -3.90 16.33 -10.18
N ALA A 66 -3.42 16.72 -9.00
CA ALA A 66 -1.99 16.77 -8.70
C ALA A 66 -1.33 15.40 -8.84
N LEU A 67 -1.98 14.33 -8.37
CA LEU A 67 -1.47 12.97 -8.60
C LEU A 67 -1.45 12.61 -10.09
N ALA A 68 -2.49 12.96 -10.84
CA ALA A 68 -2.54 12.72 -12.28
C ALA A 68 -1.40 13.43 -13.02
N ASP A 69 -1.07 14.64 -12.62
CA ASP A 69 0.04 15.43 -13.18
C ASP A 69 1.40 14.81 -12.84
N LEU A 70 1.60 14.40 -11.58
CA LEU A 70 2.82 13.68 -11.15
C LEU A 70 3.03 12.38 -11.93
N LEU A 71 1.95 11.69 -12.28
CA LEU A 71 1.96 10.46 -13.08
C LEU A 71 2.00 10.72 -14.59
N GLY A 72 2.08 11.98 -15.03
CA GLY A 72 2.02 12.34 -16.44
C GLY A 72 0.79 11.77 -17.16
N TRP A 73 -0.34 11.59 -16.45
CA TRP A 73 -1.48 10.81 -16.93
C TRP A 73 -2.04 11.36 -18.25
N GLN A 74 -2.15 12.69 -18.35
CA GLN A 74 -2.66 13.39 -19.55
C GLN A 74 -1.58 13.59 -20.62
N SER A 75 -0.30 13.51 -20.26
CA SER A 75 0.84 13.69 -21.19
C SER A 75 1.37 12.36 -21.75
N GLY A 76 0.72 11.24 -21.45
CA GLY A 76 1.13 9.92 -21.94
C GLY A 76 2.23 9.26 -21.13
N GLY A 77 2.41 9.62 -19.85
CA GLY A 77 3.31 8.96 -18.90
C GLY A 77 2.77 7.59 -18.48
N LEU A 78 2.15 7.51 -17.31
CA LEU A 78 1.56 6.24 -16.83
C LEU A 78 0.48 5.66 -17.78
N SER A 79 -0.19 6.50 -18.57
CA SER A 79 -1.19 6.06 -19.56
C SER A 79 -0.58 5.47 -20.84
N SER A 80 0.75 5.45 -20.98
CA SER A 80 1.45 4.95 -22.17
C SER A 80 1.22 3.46 -22.41
N ALA A 81 1.15 3.08 -23.69
CA ALA A 81 1.23 1.68 -24.10
C ALA A 81 2.64 1.09 -23.89
N ASP A 82 3.68 1.92 -23.90
CA ASP A 82 5.08 1.51 -23.71
C ASP A 82 5.41 1.31 -22.22
N ALA A 83 6.00 0.15 -21.90
CA ALA A 83 6.29 -0.23 -20.52
C ALA A 83 7.39 0.62 -19.89
N GLU A 84 8.48 0.92 -20.61
CA GLU A 84 9.57 1.74 -20.09
C GLU A 84 9.10 3.16 -19.77
N THR A 85 8.20 3.72 -20.57
CA THR A 85 7.58 5.02 -20.33
C THR A 85 6.74 5.02 -19.04
N ARG A 86 5.93 3.97 -18.80
CA ARG A 86 5.16 3.87 -17.56
C ARG A 86 6.05 3.73 -16.33
N ILE A 87 7.04 2.84 -16.38
CA ILE A 87 8.04 2.66 -15.31
C ILE A 87 8.75 3.98 -15.02
N GLY A 88 9.20 4.69 -16.07
CA GLY A 88 9.83 5.99 -15.95
C GLY A 88 8.94 7.02 -15.28
N SER A 89 7.65 7.02 -15.62
CA SER A 89 6.66 7.92 -15.02
C SER A 89 6.45 7.65 -13.53
N VAL A 90 6.37 6.39 -13.10
CA VAL A 90 6.24 6.04 -11.68
C VAL A 90 7.50 6.38 -10.89
N LYS A 91 8.69 6.17 -11.46
CA LYS A 91 9.97 6.58 -10.85
C LYS A 91 10.09 8.10 -10.72
N ALA A 92 9.61 8.84 -11.73
CA ALA A 92 9.57 10.30 -11.68
C ALA A 92 8.64 10.79 -10.56
N PHE A 93 7.46 10.17 -10.43
CA PHE A 93 6.54 10.41 -9.32
C PHE A 93 7.20 10.13 -7.95
N GLU A 94 7.82 8.97 -7.75
CA GLU A 94 8.53 8.62 -6.51
C GLU A 94 9.60 9.66 -6.12
N THR A 95 10.31 10.18 -7.13
CA THR A 95 11.34 11.19 -6.91
C THR A 95 10.75 12.57 -6.57
N ALA A 96 9.61 12.92 -7.19
CA ALA A 96 8.97 14.22 -7.00
C ALA A 96 8.24 14.34 -5.66
N ASP A 97 7.61 13.26 -5.19
CA ASP A 97 6.90 13.21 -3.91
C ASP A 97 7.02 11.82 -3.27
N ARG A 98 8.14 11.62 -2.57
CA ARG A 98 8.44 10.35 -1.90
C ARG A 98 7.42 10.01 -0.82
N ASP A 99 6.98 11.00 -0.04
CA ASP A 99 6.06 10.76 1.08
C ASP A 99 4.68 10.31 0.58
N LEU A 100 4.20 10.88 -0.53
CA LEU A 100 2.97 10.41 -1.16
C LEU A 100 3.15 9.04 -1.82
N PHE A 101 4.27 8.82 -2.51
CA PHE A 101 4.59 7.52 -3.10
C PHE A 101 4.59 6.43 -2.03
N ASP A 102 5.30 6.62 -0.92
CA ASP A 102 5.40 5.64 0.17
C ASP A 102 4.02 5.33 0.78
N ARG A 103 3.16 6.34 0.92
CA ARG A 103 1.77 6.15 1.37
C ARG A 103 0.97 5.29 0.40
N ILE A 104 1.02 5.58 -0.90
CA ILE A 104 0.31 4.80 -1.93
C ILE A 104 0.88 3.38 -2.03
N TYR A 105 2.21 3.24 -2.07
CA TYR A 105 2.90 1.95 -2.14
C TYR A 105 2.57 1.07 -0.93
N THR A 106 2.60 1.63 0.27
CA THR A 106 2.23 0.93 1.51
C THR A 106 0.76 0.49 1.45
N ALA A 107 -0.15 1.39 1.06
CA ALA A 107 -1.57 1.06 0.94
C ALA A 107 -1.83 -0.06 -0.08
N ALA A 108 -1.19 0.01 -1.25
CA ALA A 108 -1.31 -1.00 -2.30
C ALA A 108 -0.74 -2.36 -1.85
N THR A 109 0.42 -2.36 -1.21
CA THR A 109 1.09 -3.57 -0.72
C THR A 109 0.25 -4.27 0.36
N LEU A 110 -0.22 -3.52 1.36
CA LEU A 110 -1.08 -4.07 2.41
C LEU A 110 -2.39 -4.61 1.81
N ALA A 111 -3.05 -3.82 0.97
CA ALA A 111 -4.27 -4.25 0.31
C ALA A 111 -4.07 -5.52 -0.52
N TYR A 112 -2.96 -5.66 -1.25
CA TYR A 112 -2.66 -6.84 -2.06
C TYR A 112 -2.59 -8.12 -1.24
N TYR A 113 -1.81 -8.11 -0.15
CA TYR A 113 -1.63 -9.29 0.72
C TYR A 113 -2.82 -9.60 1.63
N GLU A 114 -3.78 -8.68 1.73
CA GLU A 114 -5.07 -8.91 2.40
C GLU A 114 -6.11 -9.61 1.51
N THR A 115 -5.89 -9.64 0.19
CA THR A 115 -6.86 -10.24 -0.73
C THR A 115 -6.88 -11.78 -0.64
N PRO A 116 -8.07 -12.42 -0.76
CA PRO A 116 -8.17 -13.87 -0.72
C PRO A 116 -7.39 -14.56 -1.85
N PHE A 117 -7.32 -13.92 -3.03
CA PHE A 117 -6.63 -14.46 -4.21
C PHE A 117 -5.11 -14.54 -4.01
N VAL A 118 -4.52 -13.51 -3.39
CA VAL A 118 -3.08 -13.52 -3.07
C VAL A 118 -2.78 -14.48 -1.93
N ILE A 119 -3.66 -14.59 -0.94
CA ILE A 119 -3.57 -15.62 0.11
C ILE A 119 -3.56 -17.02 -0.49
N GLU A 120 -4.41 -17.28 -1.50
CA GLU A 120 -4.44 -18.54 -2.23
C GLU A 120 -3.15 -18.77 -3.04
N ALA A 121 -2.63 -17.76 -3.73
CA ALA A 121 -1.34 -17.83 -4.41
C ALA A 121 -0.20 -18.21 -3.44
N ILE A 122 -0.17 -17.62 -2.23
CA ILE A 122 0.79 -18.00 -1.18
C ILE A 122 0.63 -19.47 -0.78
N ARG A 123 -0.61 -19.95 -0.63
CA ARG A 123 -0.86 -21.36 -0.27
C ARG A 123 -0.37 -22.32 -1.34
N HIS A 124 -0.47 -21.95 -2.61
CA HIS A 124 0.08 -22.76 -3.71
C HIS A 124 1.61 -22.92 -3.66
N THR A 125 2.32 -22.08 -2.90
CA THR A 125 3.76 -22.28 -2.61
C THR A 125 4.05 -23.33 -1.53
N GLY A 126 3.01 -23.99 -0.99
CA GLY A 126 3.11 -24.99 0.07
C GLY A 126 3.16 -24.41 1.49
N ARG A 127 3.00 -23.08 1.63
CA ARG A 127 2.98 -22.40 2.94
C ARG A 127 1.57 -22.45 3.53
N PRO A 128 1.42 -22.75 4.84
CA PRO A 128 0.10 -22.86 5.47
C PRO A 128 -0.52 -21.49 5.79
N TYR A 129 -0.42 -20.50 4.89
CA TYR A 129 -0.88 -19.13 5.13
C TYR A 129 -2.41 -19.06 5.33
N SER A 130 -2.90 -18.24 6.25
CA SER A 130 -4.31 -18.18 6.62
C SER A 130 -4.84 -16.76 6.52
N HIS A 131 -6.10 -16.62 6.10
CA HIS A 131 -6.82 -15.34 6.09
C HIS A 131 -7.11 -14.83 7.52
N ARG A 132 -7.19 -15.73 8.51
CA ARG A 132 -7.52 -15.40 9.89
C ARG A 132 -6.64 -16.19 10.87
N PRO A 133 -5.32 -15.93 10.88
CA PRO A 133 -4.39 -16.66 11.73
C PRO A 133 -4.68 -16.45 13.22
N HIS A 134 -5.30 -15.33 13.59
CA HIS A 134 -5.71 -15.04 14.97
C HIS A 134 -6.86 -15.94 15.47
N VAL A 135 -7.63 -16.58 14.58
CA VAL A 135 -8.73 -17.47 14.99
C VAL A 135 -8.24 -18.90 15.17
N THR A 136 -7.54 -19.44 14.17
CA THR A 136 -7.18 -20.86 14.12
C THR A 136 -5.72 -21.12 14.51
N GLY A 137 -4.89 -20.09 14.56
CA GLY A 137 -3.44 -20.25 14.56
C GLY A 137 -2.94 -20.84 13.24
N TYR A 138 -1.64 -21.16 13.24
CA TYR A 138 -1.03 -22.03 12.23
C TYR A 138 -0.91 -23.45 12.79
N PRO A 139 -1.03 -24.48 11.95
CA PRO A 139 -0.77 -25.85 12.37
C PRO A 139 0.70 -25.97 12.78
N MET A 140 0.94 -26.08 14.08
CA MET A 140 2.26 -26.24 14.67
C MET A 140 2.35 -27.63 15.31
N ARG A 141 3.51 -28.27 15.19
CA ARG A 141 3.78 -29.50 15.94
C ARG A 141 3.88 -29.18 17.43
N PRO A 142 3.52 -30.11 18.33
CA PRO A 142 3.80 -29.95 19.74
C PRO A 142 5.28 -29.64 19.98
N PHE A 143 5.53 -28.73 20.90
CA PHE A 143 6.89 -28.38 21.34
C PHE A 143 7.60 -29.62 21.89
N ASP A 144 8.84 -29.83 21.48
CA ASP A 144 9.69 -30.94 21.89
C ASP A 144 11.01 -30.39 22.41
N PHE A 145 11.31 -30.59 23.70
CA PHE A 145 12.53 -30.10 24.34
C PHE A 145 13.81 -30.62 23.68
N ALA A 146 13.82 -31.84 23.13
CA ALA A 146 15.01 -32.39 22.49
C ALA A 146 15.31 -31.72 21.14
N ARG A 147 14.29 -31.14 20.50
CA ARG A 147 14.36 -30.57 19.14
C ARG A 147 14.32 -29.04 19.12
N ASP A 148 13.42 -28.46 19.91
CA ASP A 148 13.02 -27.06 19.84
C ASP A 148 13.71 -26.19 20.91
N MET A 149 14.59 -26.78 21.72
CA MET A 149 15.48 -26.02 22.59
C MET A 149 16.34 -25.08 21.75
N PRO A 150 16.34 -23.75 22.03
CA PRO A 150 17.13 -22.80 21.29
C PRO A 150 18.62 -23.16 21.32
N GLY A 151 19.19 -23.54 20.18
CA GLY A 151 20.63 -23.82 20.07
C GLY A 151 21.52 -22.58 20.14
N HIS A 152 20.91 -21.40 20.03
CA HIS A 152 21.58 -20.11 20.08
C HIS A 152 21.21 -19.45 21.41
N GLN A 153 22.19 -19.06 22.21
CA GLN A 153 22.01 -18.34 23.47
C GLN A 153 21.60 -16.88 23.24
N ARG A 154 20.55 -16.63 22.44
CA ARG A 154 19.99 -15.29 22.19
C ARG A 154 19.20 -14.73 23.37
N GLY A 155 19.11 -15.49 24.45
CA GLY A 155 18.58 -15.11 25.75
C GLY A 155 18.96 -16.17 26.76
N HIS A 156 19.08 -15.78 28.01
CA HIS A 156 19.20 -16.69 29.14
C HIS A 156 17.97 -16.51 30.03
N TYR A 157 17.55 -17.58 30.69
CA TYR A 157 16.52 -17.49 31.70
C TYR A 157 17.04 -16.63 32.85
N LEU A 158 16.30 -15.59 33.21
CA LEU A 158 16.47 -14.86 34.46
C LEU A 158 15.36 -15.32 35.41
N ASN A 159 15.72 -15.71 36.62
CA ASN A 159 14.74 -15.98 37.67
C ASN A 159 13.94 -14.71 37.93
N THR A 160 12.70 -14.85 38.40
CA THR A 160 11.80 -13.70 38.63
C THR A 160 12.40 -12.62 39.53
N ASN A 161 13.25 -13.00 40.50
CA ASN A 161 13.96 -12.09 41.40
C ASN A 161 15.20 -11.43 40.77
N GLU A 162 15.66 -11.90 39.60
CA GLU A 162 16.78 -11.34 38.83
C GLU A 162 16.29 -10.38 37.73
N VAL A 163 14.97 -10.31 37.49
CA VAL A 163 14.36 -9.34 36.59
C VAL A 163 14.39 -7.96 37.26
N GLY A 164 15.37 -7.15 36.89
CA GLY A 164 15.47 -5.75 37.30
C GLY A 164 14.72 -4.82 36.33
N PRO A 165 14.29 -3.62 36.80
CA PRO A 165 13.85 -2.57 35.90
C PRO A 165 14.94 -2.25 34.89
N VAL A 166 14.60 -2.20 33.61
CA VAL A 166 15.52 -1.69 32.58
C VAL A 166 15.68 -0.20 32.81
N ASP A 167 16.91 0.28 32.86
CA ASP A 167 17.18 1.71 32.93
C ASP A 167 16.77 2.37 31.60
N THR A 168 15.68 3.13 31.65
CA THR A 168 15.13 3.85 30.51
C THR A 168 15.50 5.32 30.51
N SER A 169 16.40 5.79 31.38
CA SER A 169 16.74 7.22 31.50
C SER A 169 17.37 7.81 30.22
N ALA A 170 17.97 6.97 29.38
CA ALA A 170 18.53 7.35 28.08
C ALA A 170 17.50 7.31 26.93
N LEU A 171 16.30 6.79 27.18
CA LEU A 171 15.20 6.85 26.23
C LEU A 171 14.42 8.13 26.48
N ASP A 172 14.26 8.95 25.45
CA ASP A 172 13.39 10.11 25.47
C ASP A 172 11.93 9.63 25.37
N LEU A 173 11.38 9.16 26.50
CA LEU A 173 10.02 8.62 26.58
C LEU A 173 8.94 9.71 26.59
N ASP A 174 9.34 10.99 26.65
CA ASP A 174 8.43 12.14 26.70
C ASP A 174 8.18 12.75 25.32
N THR A 175 8.95 12.40 24.28
CA THR A 175 8.77 12.94 22.91
C THR A 175 7.66 12.26 22.11
N ALA A 176 7.15 11.11 22.54
CA ALA A 176 6.05 10.41 21.87
C ALA A 176 5.12 9.72 22.88
N LYS A 177 4.43 10.52 23.71
CA LYS A 177 3.26 10.02 24.44
C LYS A 177 2.09 9.90 23.48
N THR A 178 1.75 8.66 23.13
CA THR A 178 0.53 8.37 22.39
C THR A 178 -0.66 8.45 23.34
N ASP A 179 -1.11 9.65 23.67
CA ASP A 179 -2.18 9.90 24.65
C ASP A 179 -3.58 9.43 24.18
N GLN A 180 -3.72 8.96 22.93
CA GLN A 180 -5.02 8.60 22.32
C GLN A 180 -5.06 7.19 21.74
N TRP A 181 -4.44 6.20 22.38
CA TRP A 181 -4.74 4.81 22.04
C TRP A 181 -6.10 4.38 22.61
N GLY A 182 -7.15 4.46 21.78
CA GLY A 182 -8.43 3.78 22.00
C GLY A 182 -9.58 4.58 22.60
N LEU A 183 -9.53 5.92 22.59
CA LEU A 183 -10.60 6.77 23.14
C LEU A 183 -11.54 7.40 22.11
N GLU A 184 -11.30 7.24 20.81
CA GLU A 184 -12.30 7.56 19.80
C GLU A 184 -12.77 6.26 19.11
N ARG A 185 -13.98 5.85 19.47
CA ARG A 185 -14.80 4.86 18.78
C ARG A 185 -16.06 5.54 18.26
#